data_AF-F2BCP1-F1
#
_entry.id   AF-F2BCP1-F1
#
_cell.length_a   1.000
_cell.length_b   1.000
_cell.length_c   1.000
_cell.angle_alpha   90.00
_cell.angle_beta   90.00
_cell.angle_gamma   90.00
#
_symmetry.space_group_name_H-M   'P 1'
#
loop_
_entity.id
_entity.type
_entity.pdbx_description
1 polymer ?
#
loop_
_entity_poly.entity_id
_entity_poly.type
_entity_poly.pdbx_seq_one_letter_code
_entity_poly.pdbx_strand_id
1 'polypeptide(L)'
;MIFARLIDDSVLFTDTAESECPVFWLPTGYGTLDKRVPVAPGLAAFMETLAALRELETAYENSGRAIFCDEDGCGFAEAWSQEVRAVVEKYLPEHAAGFCAALDVC
;
A
#
# COMPACT_ATOMS: atom_id res chain seq x y z
N MET A 1 3.71 7.71 -15.65
CA MET A 1 3.20 8.89 -14.89
C MET A 1 3.45 8.67 -13.41
N ILE A 2 4.08 9.62 -12.72
CA ILE A 2 4.16 9.63 -11.24
C ILE A 2 2.86 10.24 -10.70
N PHE A 3 2.23 9.58 -9.73
CA PHE A 3 0.97 10.05 -9.17
C PHE A 3 0.98 10.18 -7.64
N ALA A 4 1.98 9.62 -6.94
CA ALA A 4 2.20 9.91 -5.53
C ALA A 4 3.69 9.96 -5.17
N ARG A 5 4.02 10.84 -4.22
CA ARG A 5 5.28 10.85 -3.48
C ARG A 5 4.94 10.56 -2.03
N LEU A 6 5.55 9.55 -1.45
CA LEU A 6 5.32 9.10 -0.09
C LEU A 6 6.19 9.89 0.90
N ILE A 7 5.90 9.75 2.19
CA ILE A 7 6.55 10.51 3.28
C ILE A 7 8.06 10.25 3.32
N ASP A 8 8.49 9.03 2.99
CA ASP A 8 9.90 8.64 2.94
C ASP A 8 10.63 9.14 1.68
N ASP A 9 10.00 9.98 0.85
CA ASP A 9 10.44 10.44 -0.48
C ASP A 9 10.41 9.41 -1.61
N SER A 10 9.86 8.22 -1.36
CA SER A 10 9.67 7.23 -2.41
C SER A 10 8.50 7.61 -3.31
N VAL A 11 8.43 7.04 -4.51
CA VAL A 11 7.39 7.41 -5.49
C VAL A 11 6.57 6.22 -5.96
N LEU A 12 5.27 6.44 -6.13
CA LEU A 12 4.37 5.55 -6.84
C LEU A 12 4.09 6.11 -8.23
N PHE A 13 4.22 5.25 -9.22
CA PHE A 13 4.05 5.61 -10.61
C PHE A 13 3.45 4.44 -11.40
N THR A 14 2.87 4.78 -12.55
CA THR A 14 2.31 3.81 -13.48
C THR A 14 2.96 3.93 -14.86
N ASP A 15 3.15 2.80 -15.53
CA ASP A 15 3.61 2.78 -16.92
C ASP A 15 2.42 2.91 -17.88
N THR A 16 2.20 4.12 -18.39
CA THR A 16 1.08 4.43 -19.28
C THR A 16 1.28 3.95 -20.72
N ALA A 17 2.43 3.37 -21.05
CA ALA A 17 2.64 2.75 -22.36
C ALA A 17 2.03 1.34 -22.45
N GLU A 18 1.81 0.69 -21.30
CA GLU A 18 1.21 -0.64 -21.17
C GLU A 18 -0.32 -0.54 -21.05
N SER A 19 -1.06 -1.51 -21.58
CA SER A 19 -2.53 -1.46 -21.69
C SER A 19 -3.24 -1.36 -20.33
N GLU A 20 -2.71 -2.03 -19.31
CA GLU A 20 -3.30 -2.06 -17.96
C GLU A 20 -2.73 -0.98 -17.03
N CYS A 21 -1.74 -0.23 -17.47
CA CYS A 21 -1.08 0.79 -16.65
C CYS A 21 -0.55 0.20 -15.31
N PRO A 22 0.37 -0.78 -15.33
CA PRO A 22 0.90 -1.42 -14.13
C PRO A 22 1.52 -0.39 -13.19
N VAL A 23 1.36 -0.62 -11.89
CA VAL A 23 1.78 0.30 -10.83
C VAL A 23 3.06 -0.21 -10.18
N PHE A 24 3.99 0.71 -9.98
CA PHE A 24 5.29 0.44 -9.40
C PHE A 24 5.58 1.42 -8.26
N TRP A 25 6.35 0.92 -7.30
CA TRP A 25 6.99 1.69 -6.25
C TRP A 25 8.48 1.81 -6.55
N LEU A 26 9.04 3.01 -6.49
CA LEU A 26 10.48 3.24 -6.51
C LEU A 26 10.91 3.71 -5.11
N PRO A 27 11.57 2.85 -4.31
CA PRO A 27 12.01 3.21 -2.98
C PRO A 27 13.03 4.34 -2.99
N THR A 28 13.07 5.11 -1.91
CA THR A 28 13.98 6.25 -1.75
C THR A 28 15.44 5.81 -1.82
N GLY A 29 16.29 6.67 -2.39
CA GLY A 29 17.71 6.39 -2.55
C GLY A 29 18.07 5.60 -3.81
N TYR A 30 17.07 5.12 -4.58
CA TYR A 30 17.29 4.50 -5.88
C TYR A 30 16.93 5.46 -7.02
N GLY A 31 17.93 5.89 -7.79
CA GLY A 31 17.77 6.82 -8.91
C GLY A 31 17.45 6.15 -10.25
N THR A 32 17.27 4.83 -10.28
CA THR A 32 17.17 4.04 -11.52
C THR A 32 15.95 3.11 -11.50
N LEU A 33 15.24 3.05 -12.63
CA LEU A 33 13.96 2.31 -12.76
C LEU A 33 14.10 0.79 -12.66
N ASP A 34 15.32 0.23 -12.72
CA ASP A 34 15.59 -1.20 -12.51
C ASP A 34 15.35 -1.64 -11.06
N LYS A 35 15.31 -0.70 -10.11
CA LYS A 35 15.03 -0.95 -8.69
C LYS A 35 13.57 -0.82 -8.30
N ARG A 36 12.68 -0.64 -9.28
CA ARG A 36 11.24 -0.54 -9.02
C ARG A 36 10.69 -1.88 -8.52
N VAL A 37 9.76 -1.80 -7.59
CA VAL A 37 9.00 -2.93 -7.06
C VAL A 37 7.62 -2.90 -7.71
N PRO A 38 7.14 -4.02 -8.30
CA PRO A 38 5.77 -4.09 -8.80
C PRO A 38 4.78 -4.07 -7.63
N VAL A 39 3.76 -3.23 -7.72
CA VAL A 39 2.74 -3.03 -6.66
C VAL A 39 1.38 -3.53 -7.11
N ALA A 40 1.02 -3.30 -8.38
CA ALA A 40 -0.22 -3.80 -8.93
C ALA A 40 -0.08 -4.04 -10.44
N PRO A 41 -0.79 -5.04 -11.00
CA PRO A 41 -0.75 -5.34 -12.42
C PRO A 41 -1.45 -4.25 -13.27
N GLY A 42 -2.29 -3.42 -12.65
CA GLY A 42 -2.94 -2.31 -13.33
C GLY A 42 -3.44 -1.22 -12.39
N LEU A 43 -3.62 -0.02 -12.94
CA LEU A 43 -4.03 1.16 -12.18
C LEU A 43 -5.43 1.01 -11.59
N ALA A 44 -6.36 0.37 -12.31
CA ALA A 44 -7.72 0.13 -11.83
C ALA A 44 -7.73 -0.71 -10.54
N ALA A 45 -7.06 -1.87 -10.55
CA ALA A 45 -6.96 -2.75 -9.38
C ALA A 45 -6.28 -2.06 -8.20
N PHE A 46 -5.27 -1.22 -8.46
CA PHE A 46 -4.62 -0.41 -7.44
C PHE A 46 -5.60 0.60 -6.80
N MET A 47 -6.36 1.33 -7.60
CA MET A 47 -7.33 2.32 -7.12
C MET A 47 -8.47 1.67 -6.34
N GLU A 48 -8.96 0.51 -6.77
CA GLU A 48 -9.96 -0.28 -6.04
C GLU A 48 -9.44 -0.75 -4.69
N THR A 49 -8.18 -1.19 -4.63
CA THR A 49 -7.52 -1.58 -3.37
C THR A 49 -7.44 -0.38 -2.42
N LEU A 50 -6.99 0.79 -2.91
CA LEU A 50 -6.93 2.00 -2.10
C LEU A 50 -8.31 2.44 -1.57
N ALA A 51 -9.35 2.33 -2.39
CA ALA A 51 -10.71 2.63 -1.97
C ALA A 51 -11.16 1.71 -0.83
N ALA A 52 -10.94 0.40 -0.96
CA ALA A 52 -11.28 -0.58 0.08
C ALA A 52 -10.48 -0.36 1.38
N LEU A 53 -9.20 0.00 1.28
CA LEU A 53 -8.38 0.36 2.44
C LEU A 53 -8.88 1.63 3.12
N ARG A 54 -9.33 2.62 2.36
CA ARG A 54 -9.89 3.85 2.93
C ARG A 54 -11.21 3.58 3.65
N GLU A 55 -12.07 2.73 3.11
CA GLU A 55 -13.31 2.30 3.77
C GLU A 55 -13.01 1.59 5.11
N LEU A 56 -12.00 0.71 5.12
CA LEU A 56 -11.53 0.04 6.34
C LEU A 56 -11.00 1.06 7.38
N GLU A 57 -10.17 1.99 6.96
CA GLU A 57 -9.63 3.07 7.80
C GLU A 57 -10.76 3.88 8.45
N THR A 58 -11.72 4.34 7.65
CA THR A 58 -12.87 5.09 8.14
C THR A 58 -13.76 4.26 9.09
N ALA A 59 -13.87 2.95 8.89
CA ALA A 59 -14.57 2.07 9.84
C ALA A 59 -13.84 1.98 11.19
N TYR A 60 -12.51 1.97 11.21
CA TYR A 60 -11.72 2.01 12.46
C TYR A 60 -11.87 3.35 13.17
N GLU A 61 -11.71 4.45 12.44
CA GLU A 61 -11.88 5.81 12.97
C GLU A 61 -13.25 5.99 13.65
N ASN A 62 -14.32 5.47 13.03
CA ASN A 62 -15.67 5.59 13.56
C ASN A 62 -16.00 4.62 14.72
N SER A 63 -15.24 3.53 14.86
CA SER A 63 -15.48 2.52 15.90
C SER A 63 -14.59 2.69 17.13
N GLY A 64 -13.61 3.60 17.08
CA GLY A 64 -12.62 3.78 18.13
C GLY A 64 -11.62 2.63 18.23
N ARG A 65 -11.55 1.77 17.21
CA ARG A 65 -10.54 0.71 17.10
C ARG A 65 -9.18 1.33 16.80
N ALA A 66 -8.14 0.82 17.43
CA ALA A 66 -6.78 1.31 17.22
C ALA A 66 -6.24 0.93 15.83
N ILE A 67 -5.69 1.91 15.12
CA ILE A 67 -4.92 1.70 13.88
C ILE A 67 -3.43 1.53 14.20
N PHE A 68 -2.94 2.30 15.16
CA PHE A 68 -1.56 2.30 15.62
C PHE A 68 -1.43 1.60 16.98
N CYS A 69 -0.24 1.10 17.31
CA CYS A 69 0.07 0.60 18.64
C CYS A 69 0.07 1.75 19.68
N ASP A 70 -0.37 1.47 20.90
CA ASP A 70 -0.41 2.44 22.01
C ASP A 70 0.99 2.71 22.60
N GLU A 71 1.92 1.76 22.47
CA GLU A 71 3.31 1.91 22.90
C GLU A 71 4.11 2.60 21.77
N ASP A 72 4.47 3.86 22.01
CA ASP A 72 5.34 4.72 21.21
C ASP A 72 4.87 5.14 19.81
N GLY A 73 3.72 4.64 19.33
CA GLY A 73 3.14 5.00 18.02
C GLY A 73 4.00 4.57 16.83
N CYS A 74 5.03 3.74 17.06
CA CYS A 74 5.97 3.27 16.05
C CYS A 74 5.60 1.85 15.55
N GLY A 75 4.32 1.62 15.26
CA GLY A 75 3.84 0.36 14.69
C GLY A 75 2.33 0.36 14.49
N PHE A 76 1.85 -0.59 13.68
CA PHE A 76 0.42 -0.81 13.46
C PHE A 76 -0.13 -1.83 14.45
N ALA A 77 -1.36 -1.60 14.92
CA ALA A 77 -2.06 -2.58 15.73
C ALA A 77 -2.23 -3.90 14.95
N GLU A 78 -1.99 -5.05 15.59
CA GLU A 78 -2.02 -6.36 14.92
C GLU A 78 -3.33 -6.59 14.14
N ALA A 79 -4.48 -6.26 14.76
CA ALA A 79 -5.79 -6.40 14.13
C ALA A 79 -5.92 -5.55 12.85
N TRP A 80 -5.40 -4.32 12.87
CA TRP A 80 -5.37 -3.45 11.70
C TRP A 80 -4.51 -4.07 10.60
N SER A 81 -3.28 -4.50 10.92
CA SER A 81 -2.37 -5.11 9.95
C SER A 81 -2.93 -6.39 9.31
N GLN A 82 -3.60 -7.23 10.09
CA GLN A 82 -4.25 -8.45 9.56
C GLN A 82 -5.40 -8.11 8.61
N GLU A 83 -6.25 -7.14 8.96
CA GLU A 83 -7.38 -6.74 8.11
C GLU A 83 -6.92 -6.02 6.84
N VAL A 84 -5.90 -5.15 6.92
CA VAL A 84 -5.26 -4.53 5.75
C VAL A 84 -4.67 -5.61 4.84
N ARG A 85 -3.95 -6.58 5.39
CA ARG A 85 -3.40 -7.71 4.62
C ARG A 85 -4.51 -8.48 3.89
N ALA A 86 -5.62 -8.77 4.56
CA ALA A 86 -6.76 -9.46 3.94
C ALA A 86 -7.38 -8.65 2.79
N VAL A 87 -7.48 -7.31 2.92
CA VAL A 87 -7.92 -6.44 1.81
C VAL A 87 -6.93 -6.52 0.66
N VAL A 88 -5.63 -6.33 0.91
CA VAL A 88 -4.62 -6.36 -0.16
C VAL A 88 -4.60 -7.73 -0.85
N GLU A 89 -4.63 -8.83 -0.13
CA GLU A 89 -4.65 -10.18 -0.71
C GLU A 89 -5.89 -10.43 -1.58
N LYS A 90 -7.04 -9.85 -1.21
CA LYS A 90 -8.27 -9.95 -1.99
C LYS A 90 -8.18 -9.25 -3.35
N TYR A 91 -7.57 -8.06 -3.40
CA TYR A 91 -7.53 -7.25 -4.62
C TYR A 91 -6.22 -7.41 -5.42
N LEU A 92 -5.12 -7.76 -4.76
CA LEU A 92 -3.77 -7.83 -5.32
C LEU A 92 -3.03 -9.11 -4.83
N PRO A 93 -3.56 -10.33 -5.05
CA PRO A 93 -3.02 -11.56 -4.46
C PRO A 93 -1.55 -11.83 -4.80
N GLU A 94 -1.14 -11.55 -6.03
CA GLU A 94 0.25 -11.78 -6.49
C GLU A 94 1.23 -10.68 -6.04
N HIS A 95 0.72 -9.56 -5.56
CA HIS A 95 1.50 -8.37 -5.19
C HIS A 95 1.38 -8.01 -3.71
N ALA A 96 0.64 -8.81 -2.94
CA ALA A 96 0.38 -8.59 -1.52
C ALA A 96 1.67 -8.55 -0.70
N ALA A 97 2.69 -9.34 -1.07
CA ALA A 97 3.97 -9.36 -0.37
C ALA A 97 4.67 -7.99 -0.35
N GLY A 98 4.59 -7.21 -1.44
CA GLY A 98 5.18 -5.88 -1.51
C GLY A 98 4.49 -4.87 -0.59
N PHE A 99 3.16 -4.96 -0.47
CA PHE A 99 2.35 -4.10 0.41
C PHE A 99 2.46 -4.52 1.88
N CYS A 100 2.45 -5.83 2.15
CA CYS A 100 2.44 -6.39 3.49
C CYS A 100 3.77 -6.26 4.23
N ALA A 101 4.88 -6.12 3.50
CA ALA A 101 6.19 -5.85 4.09
C ALA A 101 6.25 -4.49 4.81
N ALA A 102 5.32 -3.57 4.53
CA ALA A 102 5.23 -2.26 5.18
C ALA A 102 4.33 -2.27 6.44
N LEU A 103 3.69 -3.40 6.76
CA LEU A 103 2.77 -3.54 7.90
C LEU A 103 3.48 -4.11 9.12
N ASP A 104 4.66 -3.59 9.45
CA ASP A 104 5.38 -4.02 10.65
C ASP A 104 4.46 -3.88 11.88
N VAL A 105 4.24 -5.03 12.53
CA VAL A 105 3.38 -5.18 13.70
C VAL A 105 4.22 -5.03 14.96
N CYS A 106 3.62 -4.41 15.98
CA CYS A 106 3.90 -4.77 17.36
C CYS A 106 3.16 -6.09 17.65
#